data_AF-A0AAD3VZV9-F1
#
_entry.id   AF-A0AAD3VZV9-F1
#
_cell.length_a   1.000
_cell.length_b   1.000
_cell.length_c   1.000
_cell.angle_alpha   90.00
_cell.angle_beta   90.00
_cell.angle_gamma   90.00
#
_symmetry.space_group_name_H-M   'P 1'
#
loop_
_entity.id
_entity.type
_entity.pdbx_description
1 polymer ?
#
loop_
_entity_poly.entity_id
_entity_poly.type
_entity_poly.pdbx_seq_one_letter_code
_entity_poly.pdbx_strand_id
1 'polypeptide(L)'
;MAFKFRNAGNLFRDNRLMLILGAIAVAVIIAAARGQYLKPKSKIPSEEPSISVFFHKTGEIKSMPLETYLEGVVAAEMDPNWPLAALEAQAIVARTFTLKKLQEGPVEGRNAQASTDPKEFQAYDAARINDSVKQAVKNTRGQVITYGGEPIRAWFHSSSGGKTASAAEGLNFTKENAPYAQPVTDVQQEPSHEWTCAFSAGEVLQAARAVGVQLDKLTSISIGRRGSSGRAETLKINGKEVPAPQFRLAIGDKTMRSTLIDTLR
;
A
#
# COMPACT_ATOMS: atom_id res chain seq x y z
N MET A 1 -50.94 30.55 -2.69
CA MET A 1 -51.81 31.63 -2.14
C MET A 1 -50.91 32.74 -1.61
N ALA A 2 -51.13 33.97 -2.09
CA ALA A 2 -50.63 35.33 -1.75
C ALA A 2 -49.84 35.54 -0.43
N PHE A 3 -48.62 36.13 -0.39
CA PHE A 3 -48.13 37.55 -0.47
C PHE A 3 -47.86 38.22 0.91
N LYS A 4 -46.68 38.83 1.12
CA LYS A 4 -46.48 40.31 1.18
C LYS A 4 -45.04 40.78 1.45
N PHE A 5 -44.71 41.88 0.78
CA PHE A 5 -43.49 42.68 0.80
C PHE A 5 -43.41 43.63 2.01
N ARG A 6 -42.20 44.13 2.30
CA ARG A 6 -42.01 45.43 2.95
C ARG A 6 -40.94 46.23 2.21
N ASN A 7 -41.30 47.47 1.88
CA ASN A 7 -40.51 48.45 1.14
C ASN A 7 -39.88 49.44 2.12
N ALA A 8 -38.64 49.86 1.91
CA ALA A 8 -38.06 51.05 2.52
C ALA A 8 -37.20 51.73 1.45
N GLY A 9 -37.61 52.94 1.08
CA GLY A 9 -37.04 53.71 -0.03
C GLY A 9 -35.75 54.44 0.30
N ASN A 10 -35.19 55.04 -0.75
CA ASN A 10 -34.10 56.02 -0.82
C ASN A 10 -32.70 55.44 -0.50
N LEU A 11 -31.92 54.90 -1.45
CA LEU A 11 -31.39 55.49 -2.71
C LEU A 11 -30.34 56.60 -2.43
N PHE A 12 -29.06 56.21 -2.61
CA PHE A 12 -27.84 57.03 -2.74
C PHE A 12 -27.39 57.93 -1.57
N ARG A 13 -26.68 57.34 -0.60
CA ARG A 13 -25.51 57.98 0.01
C ARG A 13 -24.28 57.37 -0.64
N ASP A 14 -23.28 58.19 -0.96
CA ASP A 14 -22.08 57.85 -1.74
C ASP A 14 -21.39 56.55 -1.28
N ASN A 15 -21.86 55.44 -1.85
CA ASN A 15 -21.32 54.11 -1.63
C ASN A 15 -20.02 53.89 -2.38
N ARG A 16 -19.39 54.92 -2.96
CA ARG A 16 -18.09 54.76 -3.64
C ARG A 16 -17.03 54.26 -2.67
N LEU A 17 -17.01 54.75 -1.42
CA LEU A 17 -16.07 54.25 -0.41
C LEU A 17 -16.40 52.82 0.05
N MET A 18 -17.69 52.48 0.24
CA MET A 18 -18.10 51.10 0.58
C MET A 18 -17.95 50.11 -0.58
N LEU A 19 -18.11 50.55 -1.83
CA LEU A 19 -17.86 49.76 -3.03
C LEU A 19 -16.36 49.53 -3.24
N ILE A 20 -15.52 50.54 -2.96
CA ILE A 20 -14.06 50.39 -3.01
C ILE A 20 -13.57 49.49 -1.86
N LEU A 21 -14.05 49.69 -0.64
CA LEU A 21 -13.72 48.82 0.50
C LEU A 21 -14.25 47.40 0.32
N GLY A 22 -15.45 47.24 -0.26
CA GLY A 22 -16.01 45.95 -0.62
C GLY A 22 -15.23 45.27 -1.75
N ALA A 23 -14.79 46.01 -2.77
CA ALA A 23 -13.95 45.49 -3.84
C ALA A 23 -12.55 45.10 -3.34
N ILE A 24 -11.96 45.87 -2.41
CA ILE A 24 -10.69 45.52 -1.75
C ILE A 24 -10.87 44.29 -0.86
N ALA A 25 -11.95 44.20 -0.09
CA ALA A 25 -12.25 43.03 0.74
C ALA A 25 -12.48 41.77 -0.12
N VAL A 26 -13.19 41.89 -1.24
CA VAL A 26 -13.35 40.79 -2.21
C VAL A 26 -12.03 40.46 -2.90
N ALA A 27 -11.19 41.44 -3.22
CA ALA A 27 -9.86 41.20 -3.79
C ALA A 27 -8.90 40.55 -2.78
N VAL A 28 -8.99 40.89 -1.49
CA VAL A 28 -8.22 40.26 -0.40
C VAL A 28 -8.75 38.86 -0.10
N ILE A 29 -10.06 38.64 -0.15
CA ILE A 29 -10.66 37.29 -0.04
C ILE A 29 -10.30 36.44 -1.26
N ILE A 30 -10.29 37.00 -2.47
CA ILE A 30 -9.81 36.33 -3.68
C ILE A 30 -8.29 36.11 -3.60
N ALA A 31 -7.50 37.01 -3.01
CA ALA A 31 -6.06 36.83 -2.83
C ALA A 31 -5.73 35.86 -1.68
N ALA A 32 -6.59 35.74 -0.67
CA ALA A 32 -6.49 34.76 0.42
C ALA A 32 -7.05 33.38 0.01
N ALA A 33 -8.06 33.34 -0.87
CA ALA A 33 -8.55 32.12 -1.53
C ALA A 33 -7.66 31.70 -2.71
N ARG A 34 -6.95 32.65 -3.32
CA ARG A 34 -5.70 32.47 -4.09
C ARG A 34 -4.48 32.58 -3.18
N GLY A 35 -4.63 32.33 -1.88
CA GLY A 35 -3.50 31.90 -1.06
C GLY A 35 -2.87 30.80 -1.90
N GLN A 36 -1.65 31.05 -2.36
CA GLN A 36 -1.03 30.26 -3.42
C GLN A 36 -1.43 28.83 -3.18
N TYR A 37 -2.22 28.24 -4.09
CA TYR A 37 -2.37 26.80 -4.14
C TYR A 37 -0.95 26.35 -4.45
N LEU A 38 -0.13 26.25 -3.41
CA LEU A 38 1.15 25.61 -3.41
C LEU A 38 0.73 24.20 -3.77
N LYS A 39 0.74 23.90 -5.08
CA LYS A 39 0.79 22.51 -5.51
C LYS A 39 1.86 21.91 -4.61
N PRO A 40 1.51 20.94 -3.74
CA PRO A 40 2.54 20.33 -2.90
C PRO A 40 3.67 19.95 -3.85
N LYS A 41 4.90 20.40 -3.53
CA LYS A 41 6.06 20.06 -4.34
C LYS A 41 6.03 18.55 -4.46
N SER A 42 5.77 18.05 -5.68
CA SER A 42 5.72 16.63 -5.94
C SER A 42 7.00 16.02 -5.41
N LYS A 43 6.89 15.09 -4.46
CA LYS A 43 8.03 14.33 -3.95
C LYS A 43 8.48 13.25 -4.95
N ILE A 44 7.85 13.18 -6.11
CA ILE A 44 8.26 12.32 -7.22
C ILE A 44 9.43 13.03 -7.93
N PRO A 45 10.61 12.39 -8.02
CA PRO A 45 11.75 12.94 -8.75
C PRO A 45 11.38 13.29 -10.20
N SER A 46 11.89 14.42 -10.70
CA SER A 46 11.72 14.82 -12.11
C SER A 46 12.63 14.04 -13.06
N GLU A 47 13.67 13.41 -12.53
CA GLU A 47 14.65 12.59 -13.25
C GLU A 47 14.79 11.25 -12.54
N GLU A 48 15.33 10.24 -13.23
CA GLU A 48 15.58 8.93 -12.63
C GLU A 48 16.59 9.05 -11.48
N PRO A 49 16.23 8.67 -10.24
CA PRO A 49 17.18 8.69 -9.14
C PRO A 49 18.11 7.48 -9.20
N SER A 50 19.34 7.65 -8.71
CA SER A 50 20.18 6.54 -8.26
C SER A 50 19.84 6.22 -6.81
N ILE A 51 19.75 4.94 -6.47
CA ILE A 51 19.41 4.46 -5.12
C ILE A 51 20.49 3.55 -4.57
N SER A 52 20.72 3.57 -3.24
CA SER A 52 21.54 2.58 -2.56
C SER A 52 20.72 1.34 -2.18
N VAL A 53 21.14 0.17 -2.63
CA VAL A 53 20.43 -1.11 -2.46
C VAL A 53 21.28 -2.06 -1.62
N PHE A 54 20.73 -2.54 -0.51
CA PHE A 54 21.32 -3.60 0.32
C PHE A 54 20.99 -4.98 -0.24
N PHE A 55 22.02 -5.80 -0.47
CA PHE A 55 21.91 -7.16 -0.99
C PHE A 55 21.92 -8.16 0.16
N HIS A 56 20.74 -8.58 0.64
CA HIS A 56 20.61 -9.37 1.87
C HIS A 56 21.37 -10.70 1.90
N LYS A 57 21.63 -11.31 0.74
CA LYS A 57 22.41 -12.55 0.64
C LYS A 57 23.92 -12.35 0.82
N THR A 58 24.45 -11.20 0.42
CA THR A 58 25.90 -10.91 0.43
C THR A 58 26.30 -9.90 1.50
N GLY A 59 25.36 -9.09 1.99
CA GLY A 59 25.62 -7.98 2.89
C GLY A 59 26.14 -6.71 2.20
N GLU A 60 26.31 -6.73 0.89
CA GLU A 60 26.83 -5.59 0.12
C GLU A 60 25.79 -4.48 -0.05
N ILE A 61 26.26 -3.23 -0.18
CA ILE A 61 25.43 -2.10 -0.60
C ILE A 61 25.95 -1.60 -1.95
N LYS A 62 25.06 -1.47 -2.93
CA LYS A 62 25.41 -0.97 -4.27
C LYS A 62 24.52 0.21 -4.64
N SER A 63 25.11 1.23 -5.23
CA SER A 63 24.34 2.32 -5.87
C SER A 63 23.98 1.90 -7.29
N MET A 64 22.72 2.07 -7.69
CA MET A 64 22.28 1.82 -9.07
C MET A 64 21.10 2.70 -9.48
N PRO A 65 20.89 2.92 -10.79
CA PRO A 65 19.69 3.57 -11.29
C PRO A 65 18.43 2.82 -10.86
N LEU A 66 17.37 3.56 -10.53
CA LEU A 66 16.10 2.99 -10.08
C LEU A 66 15.53 1.99 -11.09
N GLU A 67 15.56 2.29 -12.38
CA GLU A 67 14.98 1.42 -13.41
C GLU A 67 15.76 0.10 -13.52
N THR A 68 17.09 0.13 -13.36
CA THR A 68 17.91 -1.10 -13.29
C THR A 68 17.56 -1.96 -12.08
N TYR A 69 17.31 -1.35 -10.92
CA TYR A 69 16.83 -2.09 -9.75
C TYR A 69 15.46 -2.73 -10.02
N LEU A 70 14.55 -2.01 -10.69
CA LEU A 70 13.20 -2.48 -10.97
C LEU A 70 13.15 -3.67 -11.93
N GLU A 71 14.10 -3.79 -12.87
CA GLU A 71 14.22 -5.00 -13.70
C GLU A 71 14.39 -6.26 -12.82
N GLY A 72 15.27 -6.20 -11.82
CA GLY A 72 15.49 -7.32 -10.90
C GLY A 72 14.30 -7.57 -9.96
N VAL A 73 13.55 -6.52 -9.59
CA VAL A 73 12.33 -6.67 -8.78
C VAL A 73 11.22 -7.35 -9.58
N VAL A 74 10.92 -6.85 -10.78
CA VAL A 74 9.88 -7.43 -11.65
C VAL A 74 10.20 -8.89 -11.98
N ALA A 75 11.46 -9.20 -12.28
CA ALA A 75 11.90 -10.57 -12.54
C ALA A 75 11.79 -11.52 -11.33
N ALA A 76 11.76 -10.98 -10.10
CA ALA A 76 11.63 -11.77 -8.88
C ALA A 76 10.19 -11.97 -8.46
N GLU A 77 9.38 -10.91 -8.53
CA GLU A 77 7.99 -10.88 -8.05
C GLU A 77 6.99 -11.53 -9.01
N MET A 78 7.32 -11.58 -10.30
CA MET A 78 6.50 -12.21 -11.33
C MET A 78 7.27 -13.31 -12.08
N ASP A 79 6.54 -14.13 -12.84
CA ASP A 79 7.17 -14.93 -13.90
C ASP A 79 7.55 -14.02 -15.07
N PRO A 80 8.84 -13.92 -15.46
CA PRO A 80 9.31 -13.12 -16.58
C PRO A 80 8.66 -13.44 -17.94
N ASN A 81 7.96 -14.58 -18.06
CA ASN A 81 7.27 -15.00 -19.28
C ASN A 81 5.77 -14.70 -19.26
N TRP A 82 5.24 -14.07 -18.20
CA TRP A 82 3.86 -13.59 -18.19
C TRP A 82 3.63 -12.51 -19.25
N PRO A 83 2.36 -12.25 -19.62
CA PRO A 83 2.03 -11.23 -20.61
C PRO A 83 2.70 -9.89 -20.33
N LEU A 84 3.21 -9.23 -21.36
CA LEU A 84 3.96 -7.98 -21.24
C LEU A 84 3.18 -6.92 -20.44
N ALA A 85 1.87 -6.79 -20.67
CA ALA A 85 1.02 -5.85 -19.94
C ALA A 85 0.97 -6.12 -18.43
N ALA A 86 1.07 -7.38 -18.01
CA ALA A 86 1.12 -7.74 -16.59
C ALA A 86 2.47 -7.35 -15.97
N LEU A 87 3.57 -7.57 -16.70
CA LEU A 87 4.92 -7.12 -16.28
C LEU A 87 5.01 -5.60 -16.22
N GLU A 88 4.38 -4.89 -17.16
CA GLU A 88 4.28 -3.42 -17.17
C GLU A 88 3.51 -2.91 -15.95
N ALA A 89 2.36 -3.52 -15.62
CA ALA A 89 1.61 -3.18 -14.43
C ALA A 89 2.45 -3.37 -13.15
N GLN A 90 3.18 -4.46 -13.04
CA GLN A 90 4.08 -4.70 -11.90
C GLN A 90 5.25 -3.74 -11.86
N ALA A 91 5.83 -3.35 -13.00
CA ALA A 91 6.88 -2.33 -13.03
C ALA A 91 6.39 -1.00 -12.44
N ILE A 92 5.16 -0.59 -12.78
CA ILE A 92 4.52 0.61 -12.20
C ILE A 92 4.30 0.45 -10.69
N VAL A 93 3.78 -0.70 -10.25
CA VAL A 93 3.56 -1.00 -8.82
C VAL A 93 4.87 -0.99 -8.03
N ALA A 94 5.90 -1.70 -8.51
CA ALA A 94 7.22 -1.79 -7.89
C ALA A 94 7.92 -0.43 -7.83
N ARG A 95 7.81 0.40 -8.88
CA ARG A 95 8.33 1.77 -8.89
C ARG A 95 7.62 2.64 -7.85
N THR A 96 6.30 2.57 -7.82
CA THR A 96 5.48 3.32 -6.86
C THR A 96 5.81 2.94 -5.43
N PHE A 97 5.88 1.63 -5.14
CA PHE A 97 6.29 1.11 -3.84
C PHE A 97 7.68 1.61 -3.44
N THR A 98 8.64 1.50 -4.34
CA THR A 98 10.03 1.92 -4.09
C THR A 98 10.08 3.40 -3.76
N LEU A 99 9.51 4.28 -4.60
CA LEU A 99 9.51 5.72 -4.35
C LEU A 99 8.78 6.09 -3.06
N LYS A 100 7.65 5.44 -2.73
CA LYS A 100 6.96 5.64 -1.46
C LYS A 100 7.86 5.26 -0.27
N LYS A 101 8.59 4.15 -0.36
CA LYS A 101 9.54 3.75 0.68
C LYS A 101 10.71 4.70 0.83
N LEU A 102 11.26 5.23 -0.26
CA LEU A 102 12.32 6.23 -0.20
C LEU A 102 11.90 7.49 0.57
N GLN A 103 10.62 7.87 0.50
CA GLN A 103 10.07 8.99 1.27
C GLN A 103 9.95 8.70 2.78
N GLU A 104 9.90 7.42 3.17
CA GLU A 104 9.82 6.99 4.57
C GLU A 104 11.19 6.97 5.26
N GLY A 105 12.27 6.98 4.47
CA GLY A 105 13.64 6.94 4.94
C GLY A 105 14.36 5.65 4.51
N PRO A 106 15.61 5.45 4.99
CA PRO A 106 16.35 4.24 4.72
C PRO A 106 15.68 3.01 5.35
N VAL A 107 16.00 1.83 4.84
CA VAL A 107 15.53 0.56 5.41
C VAL A 107 16.07 0.43 6.83
N GLU A 108 15.21 0.15 7.80
CA GLU A 108 15.57 0.10 9.22
C GLU A 108 16.72 -0.90 9.47
N GLY A 109 17.73 -0.47 10.22
CA GLY A 109 18.92 -1.28 10.49
C GLY A 109 19.83 -1.50 9.27
N ARG A 110 19.53 -0.89 8.11
CA ARG A 110 20.36 -0.90 6.91
C ARG A 110 20.88 0.51 6.65
N ASN A 111 22.12 0.62 6.20
CA ASN A 111 22.66 1.89 5.69
C ASN A 111 22.32 2.08 4.19
N ALA A 112 21.11 1.70 3.79
CA ALA A 112 20.68 1.65 2.40
C ALA A 112 19.23 2.11 2.24
N GLN A 113 18.91 2.64 1.07
CA GLN A 113 17.59 3.15 0.73
C GLN A 113 16.58 2.06 0.33
N ALA A 114 17.06 0.96 -0.25
CA ALA A 114 16.26 -0.19 -0.63
C ALA A 114 16.96 -1.51 -0.21
N SER A 115 16.22 -2.60 -0.23
CA SER A 115 16.73 -3.95 0.07
C SER A 115 16.21 -4.97 -0.94
N THR A 116 16.96 -6.06 -1.08
CA THR A 116 16.56 -7.24 -1.87
C THR A 116 15.87 -8.31 -1.03
N ASP A 117 15.69 -8.11 0.28
CA ASP A 117 14.94 -9.02 1.15
C ASP A 117 13.43 -8.69 1.09
N PRO A 118 12.57 -9.60 0.60
CA PRO A 118 11.13 -9.39 0.54
C PRO A 118 10.46 -9.21 1.92
N LYS A 119 11.12 -9.57 3.02
CA LYS A 119 10.57 -9.37 4.37
C LYS A 119 10.60 -7.90 4.82
N GLU A 120 11.53 -7.12 4.30
CA GLU A 120 11.70 -5.70 4.67
C GLU A 120 11.39 -4.75 3.50
N PHE A 121 11.46 -5.24 2.25
CA PHE A 121 11.27 -4.43 1.05
C PHE A 121 10.55 -5.19 -0.08
N GLN A 122 11.27 -5.63 -1.12
CA GLN A 122 10.75 -6.38 -2.28
C GLN A 122 11.75 -7.46 -2.67
N ALA A 123 11.26 -8.54 -3.28
CA ALA A 123 12.12 -9.55 -3.85
C ALA A 123 12.94 -8.98 -5.02
N TYR A 124 14.14 -9.51 -5.21
CA TYR A 124 15.02 -9.12 -6.31
C TYR A 124 15.82 -10.33 -6.79
N ASP A 125 15.88 -10.51 -8.11
CA ASP A 125 16.59 -11.61 -8.75
C ASP A 125 17.11 -11.18 -10.13
N ALA A 126 18.39 -10.78 -10.17
CA ALA A 126 19.04 -10.38 -11.41
C ALA A 126 19.18 -11.52 -12.42
N ALA A 127 19.20 -12.78 -11.98
CA ALA A 127 19.42 -13.92 -12.87
C ALA A 127 18.19 -14.26 -13.71
N ARG A 128 17.01 -13.76 -13.31
CA ARG A 128 15.73 -14.00 -14.01
C ARG A 128 15.36 -12.88 -15.00
N ILE A 129 16.16 -11.82 -15.09
CA ILE A 129 15.89 -10.70 -16.01
C ILE A 129 15.98 -11.19 -17.45
N ASN A 130 14.90 -11.06 -18.21
CA ASN A 130 14.84 -11.33 -19.64
C ASN A 130 14.46 -10.06 -20.44
N ASP A 131 14.39 -10.17 -21.76
CA ASP A 131 14.06 -9.02 -22.63
C ASP A 131 12.64 -8.50 -22.41
N SER A 132 11.68 -9.37 -22.05
CA SER A 132 10.29 -8.98 -21.74
C SER A 132 10.24 -8.07 -20.50
N VAL A 133 10.96 -8.44 -19.44
CA VAL A 133 11.07 -7.64 -18.21
C VAL A 133 11.71 -6.28 -18.48
N LYS A 134 12.85 -6.26 -19.20
CA LYS A 134 13.51 -5.00 -19.60
C LYS A 134 12.58 -4.11 -20.40
N GLN A 135 11.85 -4.70 -21.36
CA GLN A 135 10.90 -3.98 -22.19
C GLN A 135 9.75 -3.41 -21.35
N ALA A 136 9.21 -4.16 -20.39
CA ALA A 136 8.14 -3.71 -19.49
C ALA A 136 8.56 -2.51 -18.63
N VAL A 137 9.75 -2.60 -18.03
CA VAL A 137 10.32 -1.51 -17.22
C VAL A 137 10.55 -0.27 -18.10
N LYS A 138 11.12 -0.45 -19.29
CA LYS A 138 11.35 0.63 -20.25
C LYS A 138 10.06 1.31 -20.71
N ASN A 139 9.02 0.54 -21.05
CA ASN A 139 7.73 1.06 -21.53
C ASN A 139 7.01 1.89 -20.47
N THR A 140 7.22 1.57 -19.20
CA THR A 140 6.58 2.22 -18.05
C THR A 140 7.51 3.16 -17.31
N ARG A 141 8.65 3.52 -17.89
CA ARG A 141 9.67 4.37 -17.26
C ARG A 141 9.05 5.65 -16.71
N GLY A 142 9.29 5.91 -15.42
CA GLY A 142 8.74 7.08 -14.71
C GLY A 142 7.24 7.05 -14.41
N GLN A 143 6.49 6.03 -14.84
CA GLN A 143 5.06 5.91 -14.51
C GLN A 143 4.88 5.37 -13.10
N VAL A 144 4.00 6.02 -12.33
CA VAL A 144 3.71 5.74 -10.92
C VAL A 144 2.24 5.93 -10.62
N ILE A 145 1.73 5.24 -9.59
CA ILE A 145 0.36 5.39 -9.11
C ILE A 145 0.35 6.43 -7.99
N THR A 146 -0.54 7.42 -8.11
CA THR A 146 -0.64 8.51 -7.12
C THR A 146 -2.05 8.66 -6.56
N TYR A 147 -2.13 9.15 -5.32
CA TYR A 147 -3.36 9.60 -4.70
C TYR A 147 -3.07 10.90 -3.95
N GLY A 148 -3.86 11.95 -4.21
CA GLY A 148 -3.58 13.29 -3.66
C GLY A 148 -2.26 13.90 -4.15
N GLY A 149 -1.74 13.45 -5.30
CA GLY A 149 -0.47 13.93 -5.88
C GLY A 149 0.80 13.26 -5.31
N GLU A 150 0.66 12.32 -4.39
CA GLU A 150 1.77 11.57 -3.80
C GLU A 150 1.72 10.09 -4.22
N PRO A 151 2.87 9.39 -4.34
CA PRO A 151 2.90 7.95 -4.53
C PRO A 151 2.11 7.21 -3.46
N ILE A 152 1.31 6.23 -3.87
CA ILE A 152 0.55 5.39 -2.93
C ILE A 152 1.44 4.34 -2.27
N ARG A 153 0.95 3.74 -1.17
CA ARG A 153 1.49 2.45 -0.71
C ARG A 153 0.97 1.36 -1.63
N ALA A 154 1.76 1.02 -2.65
CA ALA A 154 1.39 0.06 -3.69
C ALA A 154 1.61 -1.39 -3.20
N TRP A 155 0.74 -1.86 -2.30
CA TRP A 155 0.74 -3.26 -1.89
C TRP A 155 0.27 -4.18 -3.01
N PHE A 156 0.91 -5.33 -3.15
CA PHE A 156 0.53 -6.37 -4.10
C PHE A 156 0.66 -7.75 -3.45
N HIS A 157 0.11 -8.76 -4.10
CA HIS A 157 0.07 -10.14 -3.60
C HIS A 157 -0.14 -11.12 -4.75
N SER A 158 0.19 -12.40 -4.54
CA SER A 158 0.15 -13.42 -5.59
C SER A 158 -1.27 -13.84 -6.00
N SER A 159 -2.19 -14.03 -5.05
CA SER A 159 -3.57 -14.45 -5.36
C SER A 159 -4.56 -13.92 -4.33
N SER A 160 -5.68 -13.39 -4.83
CA SER A 160 -6.73 -12.75 -4.03
C SER A 160 -7.72 -13.75 -3.43
N GLY A 161 -7.76 -15.00 -3.91
CA GLY A 161 -8.84 -15.94 -3.56
C GLY A 161 -10.23 -15.47 -4.01
N GLY A 162 -10.29 -14.64 -5.07
CA GLY A 162 -11.52 -14.13 -5.67
C GLY A 162 -11.91 -12.72 -5.24
N LYS A 163 -11.32 -12.19 -4.17
CA LYS A 163 -11.58 -10.81 -3.71
C LYS A 163 -10.37 -10.25 -2.98
N THR A 164 -9.93 -9.05 -3.36
CA THR A 164 -8.85 -8.34 -2.65
C THR A 164 -9.33 -7.86 -1.28
N ALA A 165 -8.39 -7.51 -0.40
CA ALA A 165 -8.69 -6.99 0.94
C ALA A 165 -8.26 -5.52 1.07
N SER A 166 -8.87 -4.81 2.02
CA SER A 166 -8.35 -3.50 2.42
C SER A 166 -7.01 -3.64 3.14
N ALA A 167 -6.24 -2.54 3.25
CA ALA A 167 -5.00 -2.53 4.02
C ALA A 167 -5.23 -2.83 5.51
N ALA A 168 -6.34 -2.34 6.08
CA ALA A 168 -6.71 -2.62 7.46
C ALA A 168 -7.06 -4.09 7.67
N GLU A 169 -7.80 -4.70 6.73
CA GLU A 169 -8.20 -6.11 6.82
C GLU A 169 -7.03 -7.06 6.56
N GLY A 170 -6.35 -6.90 5.43
CA GLY A 170 -5.33 -7.85 4.96
C GLY A 170 -3.98 -7.72 5.66
N LEU A 171 -3.63 -6.52 6.13
CA LEU A 171 -2.31 -6.23 6.73
C LEU A 171 -2.41 -5.74 8.17
N ASN A 172 -3.63 -5.49 8.69
CA ASN A 172 -3.83 -4.79 9.95
C ASN A 172 -3.05 -3.46 9.98
N PHE A 173 -3.06 -2.76 8.84
CA PHE A 173 -2.40 -1.48 8.64
C PHE A 173 -3.40 -0.33 8.83
N THR A 174 -3.24 0.41 9.93
CA THR A 174 -4.16 1.50 10.34
C THR A 174 -3.47 2.85 10.51
N LYS A 175 -2.15 2.92 10.24
CA LYS A 175 -1.34 4.15 10.43
C LYS A 175 -1.71 5.28 9.48
N GLU A 176 -2.33 4.95 8.35
CA GLU A 176 -2.71 5.91 7.31
C GLU A 176 -3.98 5.37 6.63
N ASN A 177 -4.93 6.26 6.31
CA ASN A 177 -6.09 5.88 5.53
C ASN A 177 -5.66 5.59 4.08
N ALA A 178 -6.02 4.42 3.56
CA ALA A 178 -5.71 4.00 2.19
C ALA A 178 -7.02 3.88 1.37
N PRO A 179 -7.64 4.99 0.95
CA PRO A 179 -8.90 4.97 0.19
C PRO A 179 -8.75 4.32 -1.19
N TYR A 180 -7.53 4.19 -1.69
CA TYR A 180 -7.19 3.47 -2.93
C TYR A 180 -7.05 1.96 -2.75
N ALA A 181 -6.93 1.46 -1.51
CA ALA A 181 -6.77 0.04 -1.20
C ALA A 181 -8.07 -0.50 -0.59
N GLN A 182 -9.11 -0.60 -1.42
CA GLN A 182 -10.42 -1.13 -1.03
C GLN A 182 -10.65 -2.52 -1.63
N PRO A 183 -11.43 -3.38 -0.95
CA PRO A 183 -11.78 -4.70 -1.45
C PRO A 183 -12.51 -4.60 -2.80
N VAL A 184 -11.96 -5.26 -3.82
CA VAL A 184 -12.57 -5.42 -5.14
C VAL A 184 -12.66 -6.89 -5.51
N THR A 185 -13.72 -7.27 -6.21
CA THR A 185 -13.86 -8.63 -6.76
C THR A 185 -12.82 -8.83 -7.85
N ASP A 186 -12.12 -9.95 -7.78
CA ASP A 186 -11.18 -10.35 -8.81
C ASP A 186 -11.96 -10.91 -10.00
N VAL A 187 -11.73 -10.33 -11.18
CA VAL A 187 -12.44 -10.69 -12.41
C VAL A 187 -11.82 -11.91 -13.09
N GLN A 188 -10.59 -12.28 -12.71
CA GLN A 188 -9.95 -13.50 -13.19
C GLN A 188 -10.38 -14.68 -12.30
N GLN A 189 -10.98 -15.69 -12.94
CA GLN A 189 -11.18 -16.99 -12.31
C GLN A 189 -9.85 -17.74 -12.34
N GLU A 190 -8.93 -17.38 -11.45
CA GLU A 190 -7.79 -18.21 -11.14
C GLU A 190 -8.29 -19.61 -10.71
N PRO A 191 -7.61 -20.71 -11.08
CA PRO A 191 -7.89 -22.02 -10.51
C PRO A 191 -7.97 -21.88 -8.99
N SER A 192 -8.89 -22.60 -8.32
CA SER A 192 -8.96 -22.51 -6.86
C SER A 192 -7.63 -22.99 -6.27
N HIS A 193 -6.86 -22.06 -5.72
CA HIS A 193 -5.61 -22.37 -5.03
C HIS A 193 -5.94 -22.79 -3.59
N GLU A 194 -6.65 -23.91 -3.45
CA GLU A 194 -6.91 -24.52 -2.16
C GLU A 194 -5.59 -24.93 -1.50
N TRP A 195 -5.50 -24.72 -0.19
CA TRP A 195 -4.33 -25.08 0.58
C TRP A 195 -4.75 -25.63 1.94
N THR A 196 -3.99 -26.61 2.42
CA THR A 196 -4.08 -27.13 3.78
C THR A 196 -2.69 -27.11 4.38
N CYS A 197 -2.60 -26.79 5.66
CA CYS A 197 -1.35 -26.91 6.43
C CYS A 197 -1.64 -27.40 7.84
N ALA A 198 -0.61 -27.87 8.53
CA ALA A 198 -0.67 -28.29 9.92
C ALA A 198 0.49 -27.66 10.68
N PHE A 199 0.25 -27.35 11.95
CA PHE A 199 1.23 -26.85 12.89
C PHE A 199 1.09 -27.60 14.22
N SER A 200 2.20 -27.81 14.90
CA SER A 200 2.20 -28.30 16.27
C SER A 200 1.63 -27.24 17.22
N ALA A 201 1.13 -27.70 18.38
CA ALA A 201 0.71 -26.79 19.44
C ALA A 201 1.82 -25.84 19.89
N GLY A 202 3.09 -26.29 19.87
CA GLY A 202 4.25 -25.47 20.21
C GLY A 202 4.44 -24.30 19.24
N GLU A 203 4.32 -24.53 17.93
CA GLU A 203 4.42 -23.49 16.90
C GLU A 203 3.30 -22.45 17.05
N VAL A 204 2.07 -22.89 17.31
CA VAL A 204 0.93 -21.99 17.56
C VAL A 204 1.17 -21.10 18.79
N LEU A 205 1.66 -21.68 19.89
CA LEU A 205 1.98 -20.93 21.12
C LEU A 205 3.12 -19.94 20.89
N GLN A 206 4.16 -20.34 20.14
CA GLN A 206 5.28 -19.46 19.80
C GLN A 206 4.82 -18.28 18.94
N ALA A 207 4.00 -18.54 17.92
CA ALA A 207 3.45 -17.51 17.06
C ALA A 207 2.53 -16.55 17.82
N ALA A 208 1.67 -17.06 18.72
CA ALA A 208 0.84 -16.24 19.60
C ALA A 208 1.69 -15.34 20.51
N ARG A 209 2.78 -15.88 21.07
CA ARG A 209 3.71 -15.11 21.91
C ARG A 209 4.41 -14.00 21.13
N ALA A 210 4.82 -14.26 19.88
CA ALA A 210 5.47 -13.27 19.03
C ALA A 210 4.57 -12.05 18.73
N VAL A 211 3.25 -12.20 18.84
CA VAL A 211 2.27 -11.13 18.67
C VAL A 211 1.68 -10.64 19.99
N GLY A 212 2.34 -10.93 21.12
CA GLY A 212 2.02 -10.39 22.44
C GLY A 212 1.04 -11.22 23.27
N VAL A 213 0.67 -12.43 22.83
CA VAL A 213 -0.28 -13.30 23.53
C VAL A 213 0.42 -14.50 24.16
N GLN A 214 0.67 -14.41 25.47
CA GLN A 214 1.25 -15.50 26.26
C GLN A 214 0.15 -16.51 26.68
N LEU A 215 0.41 -17.79 26.44
CA LEU A 215 -0.45 -18.94 26.76
C LEU A 215 0.41 -20.12 27.21
N ASP A 216 0.00 -20.85 28.25
CA ASP A 216 0.78 -21.98 28.77
C ASP A 216 0.59 -23.27 27.97
N LYS A 217 -0.64 -23.48 27.46
CA LYS A 217 -1.03 -24.64 26.66
C LYS A 217 -2.04 -24.24 25.62
N LEU A 218 -2.09 -24.94 24.48
CA LEU A 218 -3.16 -24.77 23.50
C LEU A 218 -4.35 -25.65 23.89
N THR A 219 -5.53 -25.06 24.09
CA THR A 219 -6.78 -25.79 24.37
C THR A 219 -7.81 -25.62 23.27
N SER A 220 -7.77 -24.50 22.55
CA SER A 220 -8.68 -24.23 21.43
C SER A 220 -8.11 -23.20 20.48
N ILE A 221 -8.45 -23.36 19.20
CA ILE A 221 -8.21 -22.38 18.16
C ILE A 221 -9.46 -22.28 17.29
N SER A 222 -9.86 -21.07 16.93
CA SER A 222 -10.98 -20.82 16.02
C SER A 222 -10.79 -19.52 15.26
N ILE A 223 -11.55 -19.37 14.18
CA ILE A 223 -11.57 -18.14 13.40
C ILE A 223 -12.34 -17.09 14.20
N GLY A 224 -11.75 -15.90 14.35
CA GLY A 224 -12.37 -14.77 15.03
C GLY A 224 -13.20 -13.92 14.06
N ARG A 225 -12.96 -12.62 14.05
CA ARG A 225 -13.62 -11.70 13.12
C ARG A 225 -13.13 -11.92 11.70
N ARG A 226 -14.03 -11.71 10.75
CA ARG A 226 -13.71 -11.63 9.32
C ARG A 226 -13.98 -10.22 8.81
N GLY A 227 -13.15 -9.79 7.88
CA GLY A 227 -13.40 -8.57 7.14
C GLY A 227 -14.26 -8.83 5.90
N SER A 228 -14.48 -7.77 5.13
CA SER A 228 -15.36 -7.76 3.97
C SER A 228 -14.88 -8.60 2.77
N SER A 229 -13.60 -8.99 2.74
CA SER A 229 -13.06 -9.94 1.76
C SER A 229 -13.25 -11.40 2.18
N GLY A 230 -13.74 -11.64 3.41
CA GLY A 230 -13.88 -12.97 4.00
C GLY A 230 -12.63 -13.45 4.73
N ARG A 231 -11.51 -12.71 4.63
CA ARG A 231 -10.29 -13.01 5.38
C ARG A 231 -10.52 -12.86 6.88
N ALA A 232 -9.87 -13.71 7.66
CA ALA A 232 -9.78 -13.54 9.11
C ALA A 232 -8.97 -12.28 9.41
N GLU A 233 -9.57 -11.36 10.18
CA GLU A 233 -8.87 -10.23 10.81
C GLU A 233 -8.26 -10.67 12.13
N THR A 234 -8.97 -11.55 12.85
CA THR A 234 -8.49 -12.15 14.11
C THR A 234 -8.66 -13.66 14.11
N LEU A 235 -7.75 -14.32 14.85
CA LEU A 235 -7.93 -15.69 15.33
C LEU A 235 -8.27 -15.63 16.83
N LYS A 236 -8.98 -16.63 17.32
CA LYS A 236 -9.23 -16.83 18.76
C LYS A 236 -8.45 -18.04 19.23
N ILE A 237 -7.43 -17.81 20.06
CA ILE A 237 -6.58 -18.85 20.64
C ILE A 237 -6.84 -18.87 22.14
N ASN A 238 -7.39 -19.98 22.67
CA ASN A 238 -7.88 -20.09 24.04
C ASN A 238 -8.81 -18.93 24.45
N GLY A 239 -9.68 -18.50 23.53
CA GLY A 239 -10.60 -17.38 23.72
C GLY A 239 -9.98 -15.99 23.61
N LYS A 240 -8.65 -15.84 23.53
CA LYS A 240 -7.97 -14.55 23.32
C LYS A 240 -7.92 -14.22 21.84
N GLU A 241 -8.20 -12.96 21.49
CA GLU A 241 -8.06 -12.49 20.12
C GLU A 241 -6.61 -12.19 19.77
N VAL A 242 -6.23 -12.64 18.58
CA VAL A 242 -4.90 -12.48 18.00
C VAL A 242 -5.06 -11.91 16.59
N PRO A 243 -4.35 -10.83 16.21
CA PRO A 243 -4.38 -10.32 14.84
C PRO A 243 -3.89 -11.37 13.84
N ALA A 244 -4.76 -11.79 12.91
CA ALA A 244 -4.47 -12.88 11.99
C ALA A 244 -3.33 -12.56 11.00
N PRO A 245 -3.21 -11.33 10.44
CA PRO A 245 -2.08 -11.01 9.57
C PRO A 245 -0.72 -11.15 10.27
N GLN A 246 -0.58 -10.62 11.49
CA GLN A 246 0.66 -10.74 12.27
C GLN A 246 0.91 -12.18 12.71
N PHE A 247 -0.13 -12.91 13.11
CA PHE A 247 0.00 -14.32 13.46
C PHE A 247 0.49 -15.16 12.27
N ARG A 248 -0.05 -14.92 11.07
CA ARG A 248 0.39 -15.56 9.83
C ARG A 248 1.88 -15.35 9.59
N LEU A 249 2.37 -14.11 9.75
CA LEU A 249 3.80 -13.82 9.61
C LEU A 249 4.64 -14.57 10.67
N ALA A 250 4.15 -14.64 11.91
CA ALA A 250 4.84 -15.30 13.02
C ALA A 250 4.87 -16.83 12.91
N ILE A 251 3.79 -17.46 12.43
CA ILE A 251 3.68 -18.91 12.30
C ILE A 251 4.33 -19.46 11.01
N GLY A 252 4.58 -18.59 10.03
CA GLY A 252 5.22 -18.93 8.77
C GLY A 252 4.31 -18.69 7.58
N ASP A 253 4.55 -17.58 6.87
CA ASP A 253 3.77 -17.08 5.73
C ASP A 253 3.86 -17.93 4.46
N LYS A 254 4.89 -18.77 4.35
CA LYS A 254 5.03 -19.77 3.28
C LYS A 254 4.15 -21.00 3.49
N THR A 255 3.88 -21.35 4.76
CA THR A 255 3.10 -22.53 5.13
C THR A 255 1.63 -22.14 5.31
N MET A 256 1.35 -21.12 6.12
CA MET A 256 0.04 -20.49 6.23
C MET A 256 -0.09 -19.43 5.12
N ARG A 257 -0.52 -19.86 3.93
CA ARG A 257 -0.42 -19.05 2.72
C ARG A 257 -1.23 -17.76 2.75
N SER A 258 -2.35 -17.72 3.47
CA SER A 258 -3.18 -16.52 3.60
C SER A 258 -3.99 -16.52 4.90
N THR A 259 -4.71 -15.44 5.17
CA THR A 259 -5.75 -15.37 6.21
C THR A 259 -7.16 -15.63 5.65
N LEU A 260 -7.29 -15.98 4.36
CA LEU A 260 -8.52 -16.52 3.81
C LEU A 260 -8.55 -18.02 4.15
N ILE A 261 -9.26 -18.34 5.23
CA ILE A 261 -9.32 -19.68 5.82
C ILE A 261 -10.78 -20.06 5.98
N ASP A 262 -11.15 -21.26 5.55
CA ASP A 262 -12.53 -21.74 5.68
C ASP A 262 -12.74 -22.49 7.00
N THR A 263 -11.80 -23.38 7.36
CA THR A 263 -11.87 -24.19 8.57
C THR A 263 -10.55 -24.24 9.33
N LEU A 264 -10.63 -24.29 10.66
CA LEU A 264 -9.53 -24.64 11.57
C LEU A 264 -9.97 -25.85 12.38
N ARG A 265 -9.06 -26.81 12.58
CA ARG A 265 -9.31 -28.09 13.26
C ARG A 265 -8.19 -28.37 14.25
#